data_AF-A0A9P4HJC2-F1
#
_entry.id   AF-A0A9P4HJC2-F1
#
_cell.length_a   1.000
_cell.length_b   1.000
_cell.length_c   1.000
_cell.angle_alpha   90.00
_cell.angle_beta   90.00
_cell.angle_gamma   90.00
#
_symmetry.space_group_name_H-M   'P 1'
#
loop_
_entity.id
_entity.type
_entity.pdbx_description
1 polymer ?
#
loop_
_entity_poly.entity_id
_entity_poly.type
_entity_poly.pdbx_seq_one_letter_code
_entity_poly.pdbx_strand_id
1 'polypeptide(L)'
;MAQFYDLPRELRDLIYMAILNWECPRPTLEQTFGWPNTWNLRSGHRGDDGCVFSMKKVPPTCANVLVVNRQVNEELMQAISRARRTESLLAKLDCIARNGETFYFTWLSIPTVHTTTVSAHEANHRSVSTWGPNVPVLGKLLAASPRSDSSRTKVSTHIERLHIDVRIFDNDLAKQTRLRSPPIQTSWAICAALQKILEQDPDSDSSYSSPGGVDIETLVLNIIPPSIPKDLPTNLEESARIEAANLPQTVARELVDVWNKLWSGDSYKARQYRVLLEKIMKVRICVDGVMIRERELRLELERGQAERRRIAMRVGW
;
A
#
# COMPACT_ATOMS: atom_id res chain seq x y z
N MET A 1 -16.62 -8.41 -38.08
CA MET A 1 -15.63 -8.30 -37.00
C MET A 1 -16.31 -8.78 -35.73
N ALA A 2 -15.72 -9.73 -35.00
CA ALA A 2 -16.31 -10.19 -33.73
C ALA A 2 -16.25 -9.05 -32.70
N GLN A 3 -17.38 -8.73 -32.09
CA GLN A 3 -17.50 -7.77 -31.01
C GLN A 3 -17.32 -8.47 -29.65
N PHE A 4 -17.06 -7.70 -28.60
CA PHE A 4 -16.90 -8.24 -27.25
C PHE A 4 -18.12 -9.04 -26.77
N TYR A 5 -19.33 -8.59 -27.11
CA TYR A 5 -20.57 -9.28 -26.76
C TYR A 5 -20.83 -10.54 -27.59
N ASP A 6 -20.14 -10.72 -28.72
CA ASP A 6 -20.21 -11.93 -29.53
C ASP A 6 -19.38 -13.08 -28.92
N LEU A 7 -18.51 -12.78 -27.95
CA LEU A 7 -17.71 -13.77 -27.25
C LEU A 7 -18.59 -14.61 -26.31
N PRO A 8 -18.38 -15.93 -26.19
CA PRO A 8 -18.97 -16.74 -25.13
C PRO A 8 -18.68 -16.19 -23.73
N ARG A 9 -19.59 -16.44 -22.79
CA ARG A 9 -19.52 -15.94 -21.40
C ARG A 9 -18.20 -16.32 -20.73
N GLU A 10 -17.72 -17.52 -21.00
CA GLU A 10 -16.48 -18.09 -20.46
C GLU A 10 -15.26 -17.25 -20.89
N LEU A 11 -15.21 -16.84 -22.16
CA LEU A 11 -14.13 -15.98 -22.65
C LEU A 11 -14.21 -14.57 -22.05
N ARG A 12 -15.42 -14.03 -21.90
CA ARG A 12 -15.60 -12.72 -21.23
C ARG A 12 -15.15 -12.78 -19.77
N ASP A 13 -15.48 -13.86 -19.06
CA ASP A 13 -15.02 -14.10 -17.69
C ASP A 13 -13.50 -14.19 -17.56
N LEU A 14 -12.83 -14.85 -18.50
CA LEU A 14 -11.37 -14.86 -18.56
C LEU A 14 -10.81 -13.44 -18.79
N ILE A 15 -11.43 -12.63 -19.65
CA ILE A 15 -11.03 -11.24 -19.88
C ILE A 15 -11.22 -10.41 -18.61
N TYR A 16 -12.36 -10.55 -17.92
CA TYR A 16 -12.59 -9.83 -16.66
C TYR A 16 -11.58 -10.19 -15.59
N MET A 17 -11.28 -11.48 -15.42
CA MET A 17 -10.25 -11.92 -14.48
C MET A 17 -8.86 -11.43 -14.88
N ALA A 18 -8.53 -11.41 -16.18
CA ALA A 18 -7.27 -10.87 -16.66
C ALA A 18 -7.14 -9.37 -16.38
N ILE A 19 -8.22 -8.59 -16.53
CA ILE A 19 -8.26 -7.17 -16.19
C ILE A 19 -8.10 -6.96 -14.68
N LEU A 20 -8.81 -7.75 -13.86
CA LEU A 20 -8.74 -7.67 -12.40
C LEU A 20 -7.38 -8.07 -11.85
N ASN A 21 -6.67 -8.98 -12.51
CA ASN A 21 -5.34 -9.42 -12.09
C ASN A 21 -4.22 -8.75 -12.90
N TRP A 22 -4.53 -7.73 -13.70
CA TRP A 22 -3.54 -7.08 -14.53
C TRP A 22 -2.55 -6.29 -13.66
N GLU A 23 -1.26 -6.52 -13.91
CA GLU A 23 -0.17 -5.84 -13.23
C GLU A 23 0.73 -5.16 -14.27
N CYS A 24 1.11 -3.91 -14.00
CA CYS A 24 2.18 -3.25 -14.74
C CYS A 24 3.50 -4.00 -14.55
N PRO A 25 4.37 -4.04 -15.58
CA PRO A 25 5.73 -4.56 -15.43
C PRO A 25 6.47 -3.83 -14.32
N ARG A 26 7.19 -4.60 -13.49
CA ARG A 26 8.03 -4.05 -12.43
C ARG A 26 9.11 -3.15 -13.03
N PRO A 27 9.31 -1.92 -12.51
CA PRO A 27 10.37 -1.06 -13.02
C PRO A 27 11.75 -1.66 -12.72
N THR A 28 12.71 -1.44 -13.61
CA THR A 28 14.12 -1.66 -13.28
C THR A 28 14.62 -0.49 -12.44
N LEU A 29 15.70 -0.70 -11.68
CA LEU A 29 16.32 0.37 -10.90
C LEU A 29 16.74 1.55 -11.80
N GLU A 30 17.24 1.27 -13.00
CA GLU A 30 17.64 2.30 -13.97
C GLU A 30 16.48 3.20 -14.39
N GLN A 31 15.28 2.62 -14.54
CA GLN A 31 14.07 3.36 -14.89
C GLN A 31 13.61 4.32 -13.80
N THR A 32 14.11 4.18 -12.55
CA THR A 32 13.74 5.07 -11.43
C THR A 32 14.69 6.26 -11.27
N PHE A 33 15.87 6.25 -11.88
CA PHE A 33 16.87 7.31 -11.73
C PHE A 33 16.45 8.68 -12.29
N GLY A 34 15.52 8.70 -13.25
CA GLY A 34 14.99 9.93 -13.83
C GLY A 34 13.76 10.49 -13.09
N TRP A 35 13.34 9.87 -11.99
CA TRP A 35 12.16 10.34 -11.28
C TRP A 35 12.53 11.58 -10.49
N PRO A 36 11.76 12.68 -10.62
CA PRO A 36 12.06 13.85 -9.84
C PRO A 36 12.02 13.48 -8.36
N ASN A 37 13.03 13.90 -7.60
CA ASN A 37 12.97 13.93 -6.15
C ASN A 37 11.96 15.01 -5.74
N THR A 38 10.68 14.80 -6.07
CA THR A 38 9.60 15.67 -5.61
C THR A 38 9.38 15.55 -4.11
N TRP A 39 10.02 14.56 -3.48
CA TRP A 39 9.79 14.14 -2.11
C TRP A 39 11.08 14.16 -1.31
N ASN A 40 11.76 15.31 -1.32
CA ASN A 40 12.53 15.66 -0.13
C ASN A 40 11.48 15.98 0.94
N LEU A 41 11.11 14.99 1.77
CA LEU A 41 10.43 15.27 3.02
C LEU A 41 11.28 16.34 3.70
N ARG A 42 10.81 17.60 3.69
CA ARG A 42 11.30 18.63 4.60
C ARG A 42 10.80 18.31 6.02
N SER A 43 10.83 17.05 6.44
CA SER A 43 10.94 16.73 7.84
C SER A 43 12.28 17.35 8.25
N GLY A 44 12.24 18.58 8.76
CA GLY A 44 13.41 19.23 9.37
C GLY A 44 13.99 18.45 10.57
N HIS A 45 13.43 17.27 10.87
CA HIS A 45 13.89 16.30 11.84
C HIS A 45 14.76 15.27 11.13
N ARG A 46 16.05 15.30 11.46
CA ARG A 46 17.11 14.44 10.91
C ARG A 46 16.67 12.97 10.83
N GLY A 47 16.64 12.40 9.63
CA GLY A 47 16.61 10.94 9.42
C GLY A 47 15.36 10.32 8.78
N ASP A 48 14.52 11.09 8.09
CA ASP A 48 13.43 10.58 7.23
C ASP A 48 13.74 10.76 5.72
N ASP A 49 15.01 10.90 5.37
CA ASP A 49 15.44 11.17 4.00
C ASP A 49 15.25 9.92 3.10
N GLY A 50 14.66 10.14 1.91
CA GLY A 50 14.84 9.24 0.77
C GLY A 50 13.62 8.53 0.16
N CYS A 51 12.37 8.84 0.53
CA CYS A 51 11.20 8.22 -0.12
C CYS A 51 10.80 8.93 -1.42
N VAL A 52 10.90 8.24 -2.56
CA VAL A 52 10.51 8.73 -3.88
C VAL A 52 9.35 7.88 -4.40
N PHE A 53 8.26 8.52 -4.79
CA PHE A 53 7.16 7.84 -5.48
C PHE A 53 7.29 8.01 -6.98
N SER A 54 6.90 6.98 -7.74
CA SER A 54 6.79 7.08 -9.18
C SER A 54 5.80 8.17 -9.56
N MET A 55 6.22 9.05 -10.48
CA MET A 55 5.32 9.98 -11.15
C MET A 55 4.55 9.35 -12.30
N LYS A 56 4.83 8.08 -12.64
CA LYS A 56 4.06 7.40 -13.66
C LYS A 56 2.59 7.38 -13.24
N LYS A 57 1.71 7.61 -14.22
CA LYS A 57 0.27 7.56 -14.01
C LYS A 57 -0.06 6.22 -13.34
N VAL A 58 -0.75 6.29 -12.21
CA VAL A 58 -1.27 5.11 -11.51
C VAL A 58 -1.98 4.19 -12.52
N PRO A 59 -1.73 2.87 -12.48
CA PRO A 59 -2.32 1.94 -13.43
C PRO A 59 -3.84 2.15 -13.54
N PRO A 60 -4.43 2.15 -14.75
CA PRO A 60 -5.87 2.26 -14.89
C PRO A 60 -6.56 1.13 -14.12
N THR A 61 -7.67 1.45 -13.47
CA THR A 61 -8.46 0.47 -12.73
C THR A 61 -9.63 -0.03 -13.58
N CYS A 62 -10.24 -1.15 -13.18
CA CYS A 62 -11.42 -1.68 -13.88
C CYS A 62 -12.67 -0.80 -13.68
N ALA A 63 -12.54 0.25 -12.89
CA ALA A 63 -13.58 1.21 -12.57
C ALA A 63 -14.25 1.74 -13.85
N ASN A 64 -13.48 2.19 -14.85
CA ASN A 64 -14.05 2.70 -16.10
C ASN A 64 -14.91 1.64 -16.81
N VAL A 65 -14.53 0.36 -16.75
CA VAL A 65 -15.29 -0.75 -17.34
C VAL A 65 -16.62 -0.97 -16.61
N LEU A 66 -16.66 -0.78 -15.30
CA LEU A 66 -17.87 -0.94 -14.48
C LEU A 66 -19.00 0.01 -14.85
N VAL A 67 -18.73 1.14 -15.51
CA VAL A 67 -19.77 2.14 -15.84
C VAL A 67 -20.20 2.13 -17.31
N VAL A 68 -19.51 1.37 -18.16
CA VAL A 68 -19.79 1.39 -19.62
C VAL A 68 -21.11 0.71 -19.97
N ASN A 69 -21.47 -0.39 -19.32
CA ASN A 69 -22.66 -1.18 -19.68
C ASN A 69 -23.18 -2.01 -18.49
N ARG A 70 -24.51 -2.12 -18.36
CA ARG A 70 -25.16 -2.86 -17.25
C ARG A 70 -24.80 -4.35 -17.23
N GLN A 71 -24.80 -5.01 -18.39
CA GLN A 71 -24.41 -6.41 -18.48
C GLN A 71 -22.94 -6.57 -18.08
N VAL A 72 -22.04 -5.74 -18.63
CA VAL A 72 -20.62 -5.76 -18.27
C VAL A 72 -20.42 -5.51 -16.77
N ASN A 73 -21.18 -4.61 -16.18
CA ASN A 73 -21.17 -4.34 -14.75
C ASN A 73 -21.55 -5.59 -13.95
N GLU A 74 -22.71 -6.18 -14.23
CA GLU A 74 -23.19 -7.39 -13.54
C GLU A 74 -22.19 -8.55 -13.69
N GLU A 75 -21.67 -8.75 -14.90
CA GLU A 75 -20.70 -9.78 -15.24
C GLU A 75 -19.35 -9.59 -14.52
N LEU A 76 -18.82 -8.35 -14.49
CA LEU A 76 -17.57 -8.00 -13.80
C LEU A 76 -17.74 -8.05 -12.28
N MET A 77 -18.91 -7.69 -11.74
CA MET A 77 -19.21 -7.83 -10.32
C MET A 77 -19.24 -9.30 -9.86
N GLN A 78 -19.71 -10.20 -10.73
CA GLN A 78 -19.58 -11.65 -10.49
C GLN A 78 -18.11 -12.07 -10.51
N ALA A 79 -17.30 -11.56 -11.45
CA ALA A 79 -15.86 -11.83 -11.50
C ALA A 79 -15.12 -11.31 -10.26
N ILE A 80 -15.41 -10.09 -9.81
CA ILE A 80 -14.90 -9.51 -8.56
C ILE A 80 -15.27 -10.42 -7.37
N SER A 81 -16.52 -10.87 -7.30
CA SER A 81 -16.98 -11.76 -6.22
C SER A 81 -16.25 -13.11 -6.22
N ARG A 82 -15.93 -13.66 -7.40
CA ARG A 82 -15.10 -14.87 -7.52
C ARG A 82 -13.66 -14.61 -7.10
N ALA A 83 -13.05 -13.53 -7.61
CA ALA A 83 -11.70 -13.11 -7.31
C ALA A 83 -11.48 -12.87 -5.79
N ARG A 84 -12.49 -12.35 -5.10
CA ARG A 84 -12.50 -12.22 -3.63
C ARG A 84 -12.44 -13.55 -2.91
N ARG A 85 -13.27 -14.51 -3.33
CA ARG A 85 -13.29 -15.85 -2.72
C ARG A 85 -11.96 -16.57 -2.90
N THR A 86 -11.24 -16.27 -3.97
CA THR A 86 -9.90 -16.80 -4.25
C THR A 86 -8.78 -15.89 -3.73
N GLU A 87 -9.11 -14.81 -3.03
CA GLU A 87 -8.19 -13.79 -2.52
C GLU A 87 -7.22 -13.19 -3.56
N SER A 88 -7.62 -13.12 -4.83
CA SER A 88 -6.77 -12.68 -5.94
C SER A 88 -6.84 -11.18 -6.20
N LEU A 89 -7.79 -10.45 -5.59
CA LEU A 89 -7.87 -8.99 -5.70
C LEU A 89 -6.84 -8.35 -4.78
N LEU A 90 -5.77 -7.82 -5.38
CA LEU A 90 -4.62 -7.28 -4.67
C LEU A 90 -4.28 -5.91 -5.25
N ALA A 91 -4.32 -4.87 -4.42
CA ALA A 91 -3.61 -3.64 -4.74
C ALA A 91 -2.13 -3.91 -4.53
N LYS A 92 -1.29 -3.71 -5.55
CA LYS A 92 0.12 -4.07 -5.51
C LYS A 92 1.01 -2.85 -5.70
N LEU A 93 1.96 -2.70 -4.79
CA LEU A 93 2.98 -1.67 -4.77
C LEU A 93 4.35 -2.35 -4.82
N ASP A 94 5.24 -1.84 -5.63
CA ASP A 94 6.64 -2.22 -5.66
C ASP A 94 7.46 -1.18 -4.91
N CYS A 95 8.37 -1.62 -4.07
CA CYS A 95 9.32 -0.80 -3.33
C CYS A 95 10.74 -1.25 -3.68
N ILE A 96 11.50 -0.37 -4.34
CA ILE A 96 12.93 -0.59 -4.60
C ILE A 96 13.71 0.15 -3.51
N ALA A 97 14.35 -0.58 -2.61
CA ALA A 97 15.26 -0.03 -1.62
C ALA A 97 16.70 -0.04 -2.17
N ARG A 98 17.25 1.14 -2.46
CA ARG A 98 18.61 1.32 -2.98
C ARG A 98 19.55 1.72 -1.85
N ASN A 99 20.55 0.88 -1.58
CA ASN A 99 21.58 1.10 -0.55
C ASN A 99 21.01 1.45 0.85
N GLY A 100 19.77 1.08 1.14
CA GLY A 100 19.07 1.44 2.39
C GLY A 100 18.73 2.93 2.57
N GLU A 101 19.12 3.80 1.63
CA GLU A 101 18.95 5.25 1.77
C GLU A 101 17.84 5.81 0.88
N THR A 102 17.65 5.25 -0.32
CA THR A 102 16.66 5.74 -1.28
C THR A 102 15.63 4.66 -1.58
N PHE A 103 14.35 5.02 -1.51
CA PHE A 103 13.23 4.10 -1.67
C PHE A 103 12.34 4.56 -2.81
N TYR A 104 12.16 3.72 -3.83
CA TYR A 104 11.29 4.02 -4.97
C TYR A 104 10.00 3.21 -4.89
N PHE A 105 8.86 3.87 -4.75
CA PHE A 105 7.54 3.24 -4.66
C PHE A 105 6.77 3.36 -5.99
N THR A 106 6.22 2.25 -6.48
CA THR A 106 5.51 2.18 -7.77
C THR A 106 4.26 1.34 -7.67
N TRP A 107 3.11 1.90 -8.05
CA TRP A 107 1.89 1.10 -8.17
C TRP A 107 1.99 0.16 -9.37
N LEU A 108 1.84 -1.14 -9.12
CA LEU A 108 1.79 -2.17 -10.15
C LEU A 108 0.35 -2.51 -10.53
N SER A 109 -0.55 -2.59 -9.56
CA SER A 109 -1.98 -2.85 -9.80
C SER A 109 -2.84 -2.19 -8.73
N ILE A 110 -4.04 -1.73 -9.12
CA ILE A 110 -5.09 -1.27 -8.20
C ILE A 110 -6.42 -1.80 -8.74
N PRO A 111 -6.75 -3.06 -8.48
CA PRO A 111 -7.85 -3.70 -9.20
C PRO A 111 -9.21 -3.17 -8.77
N THR A 112 -9.43 -3.02 -7.46
CA THR A 112 -10.72 -2.61 -6.90
C THR A 112 -10.51 -1.78 -5.64
N VAL A 113 -11.16 -0.62 -5.58
CA VAL A 113 -11.18 0.25 -4.41
C VAL A 113 -12.64 0.53 -4.08
N HIS A 114 -13.02 0.28 -2.82
CA HIS A 114 -14.36 0.55 -2.35
C HIS A 114 -14.46 1.98 -1.84
N THR A 115 -15.25 2.80 -2.51
CA THR A 115 -15.50 4.18 -2.09
C THR A 115 -16.89 4.27 -1.48
N THR A 116 -16.97 4.62 -0.20
CA THR A 116 -18.25 4.90 0.47
C THR A 116 -18.38 6.39 0.67
N THR A 117 -19.45 6.98 0.14
CA THR A 117 -19.79 8.38 0.32
C THR A 117 -20.91 8.48 1.36
N VAL A 118 -20.61 9.03 2.53
CA VAL A 118 -21.62 9.31 3.56
C VAL A 118 -22.02 10.78 3.45
N SER A 119 -23.24 11.03 2.96
CA SER A 119 -23.84 12.37 2.96
C SER A 119 -24.26 12.74 4.38
N ALA A 120 -23.86 13.92 4.85
CA ALA A 120 -24.20 14.42 6.18
C ALA A 120 -25.71 14.60 6.41
N HIS A 121 -26.51 14.68 5.34
CA HIS A 121 -27.96 14.84 5.41
C HIS A 121 -28.75 13.52 5.40
N GLU A 122 -28.09 12.37 5.18
CA GLU A 122 -28.76 11.07 5.02
C GLU A 122 -28.34 10.02 6.06
N ALA A 123 -28.02 10.43 7.30
CA ALA A 123 -27.67 9.49 8.37
C ALA A 123 -28.75 8.42 8.68
N ASN A 124 -29.95 8.51 8.08
CA ASN A 124 -31.05 7.55 8.21
C ASN A 124 -31.43 6.79 6.93
N HIS A 125 -30.79 7.02 5.78
CA HIS A 125 -31.10 6.29 4.54
C HIS A 125 -29.89 5.51 4.01
N ARG A 126 -30.15 4.28 3.57
CA ARG A 126 -29.19 3.24 3.14
C ARG A 126 -27.99 3.82 2.40
N SER A 127 -26.78 3.56 2.93
CA SER A 127 -25.53 3.83 2.22
C SER A 127 -25.55 3.12 0.86
N VAL A 128 -25.55 3.88 -0.23
CA VAL A 128 -25.37 3.33 -1.56
C VAL A 128 -23.88 3.12 -1.77
N SER A 129 -23.43 1.86 -1.75
CA SER A 129 -22.07 1.49 -2.10
C SER A 129 -21.90 1.64 -3.62
N THR A 130 -21.50 2.82 -4.08
CA THR A 130 -21.33 3.09 -5.50
C THR A 130 -19.90 2.76 -5.93
N TRP A 131 -19.75 1.81 -6.85
CA TRP A 131 -18.48 1.54 -7.53
C TRP A 131 -18.26 2.62 -8.60
N GLY A 132 -17.56 3.70 -8.24
CA GLY A 132 -17.27 4.79 -9.18
C GLY A 132 -16.23 4.37 -10.23
N PRO A 133 -16.35 4.83 -11.49
CA PRO A 133 -15.45 4.47 -12.59
C PRO A 133 -14.10 5.17 -12.60
N ASN A 134 -13.85 6.03 -11.64
CA ASN A 134 -12.74 6.95 -11.72
C ASN A 134 -11.67 6.48 -10.74
N VAL A 135 -10.50 6.15 -11.28
CA VAL A 135 -9.23 6.31 -10.59
C VAL A 135 -8.38 7.25 -11.43
N PRO A 136 -7.92 8.40 -10.89
CA PRO A 136 -6.60 8.80 -11.32
C PRO A 136 -5.76 9.38 -10.17
N VAL A 137 -4.59 8.77 -9.96
CA VAL A 137 -3.46 9.34 -9.22
C VAL A 137 -3.86 9.84 -7.83
N LEU A 138 -4.51 9.00 -7.01
CA LEU A 138 -4.86 9.14 -5.57
C LEU A 138 -5.49 10.46 -5.07
N GLY A 139 -5.47 11.54 -5.86
CA GLY A 139 -5.56 12.96 -5.52
C GLY A 139 -6.63 13.70 -6.29
N LYS A 140 -6.95 13.21 -7.50
CA LYS A 140 -8.05 13.73 -8.34
C LYS A 140 -9.37 13.01 -8.10
N LEU A 141 -9.46 12.20 -7.04
CA LEU A 141 -10.62 11.35 -6.73
C LEU A 141 -11.48 11.85 -5.58
N LEU A 142 -11.03 12.85 -4.84
CA LEU A 142 -11.79 13.42 -3.73
C LEU A 142 -12.42 14.78 -4.04
N ALA A 143 -12.19 15.33 -5.23
CA ALA A 143 -13.06 16.38 -5.75
C ALA A 143 -14.31 15.73 -6.37
N ALA A 144 -15.40 15.70 -5.58
CA ALA A 144 -16.72 15.83 -6.15
C ALA A 144 -16.67 16.91 -7.24
N SER A 145 -17.34 16.66 -8.37
CA SER A 145 -17.63 17.72 -9.34
C SER A 145 -17.97 19.00 -8.57
N PRO A 146 -17.37 20.17 -8.87
CA PRO A 146 -17.78 21.45 -8.30
C PRO A 146 -19.12 21.84 -8.91
N ARG A 147 -20.15 21.04 -8.65
CA ARG A 147 -21.52 21.47 -8.75
C ARG A 147 -21.92 21.79 -7.33
N SER A 148 -21.69 23.06 -6.99
CA SER A 148 -22.59 23.88 -6.18
C SER A 148 -23.43 23.10 -5.17
N ASP A 149 -22.92 23.00 -3.95
CA ASP A 149 -23.56 23.50 -2.72
C ASP A 149 -23.34 22.61 -1.49
N SER A 150 -22.47 23.11 -0.61
CA SER A 150 -22.46 23.03 0.87
C SER A 150 -22.52 21.70 1.65
N SER A 151 -22.80 20.53 1.05
CA SER A 151 -22.83 19.28 1.84
C SER A 151 -21.45 18.61 1.95
N ARG A 152 -20.88 18.60 3.17
CA ARG A 152 -19.63 17.90 3.50
C ARG A 152 -19.83 16.39 3.39
N THR A 153 -19.65 15.84 2.20
CA THR A 153 -19.72 14.39 1.98
C THR A 153 -18.40 13.77 2.43
N LYS A 154 -18.43 12.83 3.38
CA LYS A 154 -17.24 12.10 3.81
C LYS A 154 -17.04 10.91 2.89
N VAL A 155 -15.88 10.84 2.24
CA VAL A 155 -15.53 9.77 1.30
C VAL A 155 -14.50 8.85 1.94
N SER A 156 -14.85 7.61 2.26
CA SER A 156 -13.88 6.63 2.75
C SER A 156 -13.53 5.62 1.67
N THR A 157 -12.24 5.33 1.56
CA THR A 157 -11.68 4.38 0.61
C THR A 157 -11.26 3.13 1.37
N HIS A 158 -11.71 1.96 0.94
CA HIS A 158 -11.35 0.69 1.56
C HIS A 158 -10.56 -0.20 0.59
N ILE A 159 -9.38 -0.64 1.04
CA ILE A 159 -8.49 -1.55 0.34
C ILE A 159 -8.46 -2.88 1.12
N GLU A 160 -9.05 -3.92 0.54
CA GLU A 160 -9.11 -5.26 1.15
C GLU A 160 -7.69 -5.84 1.37
N ARG A 161 -6.83 -5.70 0.37
CA ARG A 161 -5.44 -6.19 0.49
C ARG A 161 -4.47 -5.31 -0.28
N LEU A 162 -3.53 -4.72 0.45
CA LEU A 162 -2.39 -3.99 -0.10
C LEU A 162 -1.14 -4.87 0.01
N HIS A 163 -0.54 -5.23 -1.11
CA HIS A 163 0.69 -6.01 -1.20
C HIS A 163 1.85 -5.10 -1.61
N ILE A 164 2.86 -4.97 -0.76
CA ILE A 164 4.10 -4.25 -1.05
C ILE A 164 5.23 -5.26 -1.25
N ASP A 165 5.73 -5.39 -2.48
CA ASP A 165 6.94 -6.14 -2.79
C ASP A 165 8.16 -5.25 -2.52
N VAL A 166 9.00 -5.62 -1.55
CA VAL A 166 10.22 -4.90 -1.17
C VAL A 166 11.42 -5.56 -1.80
N ARG A 167 12.00 -4.93 -2.82
CA ARG A 167 13.20 -5.38 -3.53
C ARG A 167 14.40 -4.58 -3.06
N ILE A 168 15.40 -5.28 -2.54
CA ILE A 168 16.61 -4.65 -2.01
C ILE A 168 17.68 -4.69 -3.10
N PHE A 169 18.12 -3.51 -3.53
CA PHE A 169 19.21 -3.31 -4.48
C PHE A 169 20.37 -2.69 -3.73
N ASP A 170 21.34 -3.52 -3.37
CA ASP A 170 22.60 -3.07 -2.83
C ASP A 170 23.70 -3.39 -3.82
N ASN A 171 24.22 -2.35 -4.46
CA ASN A 171 25.27 -2.50 -5.47
C ASN A 171 26.66 -2.60 -4.83
N ASP A 172 26.78 -2.41 -3.52
CA ASP A 172 28.06 -2.21 -2.87
C ASP A 172 28.25 -3.15 -1.67
N LEU A 173 28.30 -4.45 -1.98
CA LEU A 173 28.69 -5.52 -1.04
C LEU A 173 29.99 -5.18 -0.28
N ALA A 174 30.90 -4.41 -0.90
CA ALA A 174 32.15 -3.96 -0.28
C ALA A 174 31.97 -2.78 0.71
N LYS A 175 30.92 -1.96 0.55
CA LYS A 175 30.55 -0.93 1.54
C LYS A 175 29.62 -1.44 2.63
N GLN A 176 28.93 -2.57 2.44
CA GLN A 176 28.08 -3.20 3.47
C GLN A 176 28.84 -3.49 4.77
N THR A 177 30.11 -3.92 4.67
CA THR A 177 30.96 -4.16 5.85
C THR A 177 31.37 -2.89 6.59
N ARG A 178 31.37 -1.72 5.92
CA ARG A 178 31.82 -0.44 6.49
C ARG A 178 30.66 0.42 7.01
N LEU A 179 29.46 0.24 6.47
CA LEU A 179 28.26 0.95 6.89
C LEU A 179 27.39 0.01 7.73
N ARG A 180 27.78 -0.19 9.00
CA ARG A 180 26.84 -0.52 10.07
C ARG A 180 25.91 0.67 10.39
N SER A 181 25.50 1.45 9.38
CA SER A 181 24.39 2.37 9.54
C SER A 181 23.12 1.51 9.69
N PRO A 182 22.23 1.89 10.62
CA PRO A 182 21.26 0.95 11.14
C PRO A 182 20.29 0.49 10.05
N PRO A 183 20.05 -0.83 9.90
CA PRO A 183 19.11 -1.38 8.92
C PRO A 183 17.71 -0.75 8.99
N ILE A 184 17.38 -0.13 10.14
CA ILE A 184 16.15 0.56 10.55
C ILE A 184 15.54 1.53 9.52
N GLN A 185 16.24 1.96 8.47
CA GLN A 185 15.72 2.95 7.53
C GLN A 185 14.61 2.42 6.61
N THR A 186 14.66 1.14 6.22
CA THR A 186 13.68 0.57 5.27
C THR A 186 12.27 0.51 5.86
N SER A 187 12.17 0.08 7.11
CA SER A 187 10.90 -0.05 7.81
C SER A 187 10.20 1.29 8.03
N TRP A 188 10.95 2.34 8.40
CA TRP A 188 10.38 3.70 8.52
C TRP A 188 10.05 4.31 7.16
N ALA A 189 10.83 4.05 6.11
CA ALA A 189 10.50 4.49 4.77
C ALA A 189 9.16 3.90 4.29
N ILE A 190 8.92 2.61 4.58
CA ILE A 190 7.62 1.98 4.32
C ILE A 190 6.52 2.62 5.17
N CYS A 191 6.76 2.91 6.45
CA CYS A 191 5.79 3.63 7.29
C CYS A 191 5.45 5.01 6.73
N ALA A 192 6.45 5.77 6.27
CA ALA A 192 6.27 7.07 5.63
C ALA A 192 5.45 6.97 4.33
N ALA A 193 5.78 5.98 3.50
CA ALA A 193 5.03 5.71 2.27
C ALA A 193 3.57 5.34 2.56
N LEU A 194 3.32 4.49 3.56
CA LEU A 194 1.97 4.11 3.97
C LEU A 194 1.20 5.29 4.56
N GLN A 195 1.80 6.06 5.46
CA GLN A 195 1.17 7.24 6.06
C GLN A 195 0.71 8.18 4.95
N LYS A 196 1.57 8.41 3.96
CA LYS A 196 1.22 9.21 2.80
C LYS A 196 0.04 8.63 2.01
N ILE A 197 0.02 7.33 1.72
CA ILE A 197 -1.11 6.67 1.03
C ILE A 197 -2.41 6.85 1.82
N LEU A 198 -2.33 6.90 3.15
CA LEU A 198 -3.48 6.98 4.04
C LEU A 198 -3.97 8.42 4.29
N GLU A 199 -3.05 9.38 4.33
CA GLU A 199 -3.31 10.79 4.67
C GLU A 199 -3.48 11.70 3.46
N GLN A 200 -2.82 11.39 2.33
CA GLN A 200 -2.77 12.32 1.21
C GLN A 200 -3.78 12.03 0.12
N ASP A 201 -4.55 13.08 -0.15
CA ASP A 201 -5.09 13.42 -1.46
C ASP A 201 -4.01 14.26 -2.18
N PRO A 202 -3.30 13.74 -3.21
CA PRO A 202 -2.24 14.42 -3.95
C PRO A 202 -2.52 15.85 -4.44
N ASP A 203 -3.78 16.29 -4.48
CA ASP A 203 -4.19 17.62 -4.94
C ASP A 203 -4.82 18.50 -3.83
N SER A 204 -4.70 18.12 -2.54
CA SER A 204 -5.21 18.93 -1.43
C SER A 204 -4.36 20.20 -1.22
N ASP A 205 -4.63 21.25 -1.99
CA ASP A 205 -4.30 22.63 -1.61
C ASP A 205 -4.86 22.89 -0.21
N SER A 206 -3.99 23.28 0.72
CA SER A 206 -4.05 23.07 2.16
C SER A 206 -5.15 23.80 2.96
N SER A 207 -6.27 24.18 2.36
CA SER A 207 -7.30 24.99 3.03
C SER A 207 -8.58 24.22 3.41
N TYR A 208 -8.88 23.07 2.79
CA TYR A 208 -10.13 22.34 3.04
C TYR A 208 -9.98 20.81 2.96
N SER A 209 -9.10 20.21 3.78
CA SER A 209 -9.01 18.74 3.82
C SER A 209 -10.30 18.15 4.38
N SER A 210 -11.14 17.57 3.52
CA SER A 210 -12.26 16.75 3.96
C SER A 210 -11.72 15.47 4.60
N PRO A 211 -12.39 14.91 5.63
CA PRO A 211 -11.90 13.76 6.41
C PRO A 211 -12.04 12.42 5.68
N GLY A 212 -11.81 12.40 4.37
CA GLY A 212 -11.76 11.17 3.61
C GLY A 212 -10.50 10.41 3.98
N GLY A 213 -10.63 9.12 4.30
CA GLY A 213 -9.52 8.30 4.76
C GLY A 213 -9.49 6.99 4.01
N VAL A 214 -8.28 6.51 3.75
CA VAL A 214 -8.07 5.14 3.26
C VAL A 214 -7.97 4.21 4.47
N ASP A 215 -8.69 3.10 4.43
CA ASP A 215 -8.58 2.01 5.39
C ASP A 215 -8.06 0.78 4.63
N ILE A 216 -7.08 0.08 5.22
CA ILE A 216 -6.48 -1.13 4.66
C ILE A 216 -6.85 -2.30 5.56
N GLU A 217 -7.51 -3.31 5.02
CA GLU A 217 -7.84 -4.51 5.79
C GLU A 217 -6.59 -5.36 6.02
N THR A 218 -5.92 -5.83 4.96
CA THR A 218 -4.67 -6.59 5.08
C THR A 218 -3.52 -5.91 4.34
N LEU A 219 -2.47 -5.54 5.06
CA LEU A 219 -1.19 -5.14 4.49
C LEU A 219 -0.25 -6.36 4.42
N VAL A 220 0.25 -6.69 3.24
CA VAL A 220 1.28 -7.71 3.03
C VAL A 220 2.58 -7.02 2.65
N LEU A 221 3.61 -7.17 3.47
CA LEU A 221 4.97 -6.70 3.20
C LEU A 221 5.82 -7.91 2.82
N ASN A 222 6.13 -8.04 1.53
CA ASN A 222 6.83 -9.19 0.99
C ASN A 222 8.24 -8.80 0.57
N ILE A 223 9.26 -9.29 1.28
CA ILE A 223 10.65 -9.05 0.93
C ILE A 223 11.05 -10.03 -0.16
N ILE A 224 11.47 -9.50 -1.31
CA ILE A 224 11.92 -10.28 -2.46
C ILE A 224 13.44 -10.44 -2.36
N PRO A 225 13.97 -11.68 -2.27
CA PRO A 225 15.41 -11.92 -2.30
C PRO A 225 16.03 -11.39 -3.60
N PRO A 226 17.24 -10.82 -3.55
CA PRO A 226 17.94 -10.40 -4.75
C PRO A 226 18.19 -11.62 -5.64
N SER A 227 17.97 -11.48 -6.95
CA SER A 227 18.36 -12.51 -7.92
C SER A 227 19.88 -12.55 -7.99
N ILE A 228 20.50 -13.54 -7.34
CA ILE A 228 21.95 -13.74 -7.39
C ILE A 228 22.31 -14.10 -8.83
N PRO A 229 23.13 -13.29 -9.54
CA PRO A 229 23.60 -13.63 -10.87
C PRO A 229 24.33 -14.98 -10.82
N LYS A 230 23.98 -15.91 -11.71
CA LYS A 230 24.60 -17.24 -11.78
C LYS A 230 26.09 -17.19 -12.09
N ASP A 231 26.55 -16.08 -12.68
CA ASP A 231 27.90 -15.91 -13.21
C ASP A 231 28.83 -15.13 -12.26
N LEU A 232 28.51 -15.00 -10.97
CA LEU A 232 29.42 -14.34 -10.03
C LEU A 232 30.71 -15.16 -9.88
N PRO A 233 31.90 -14.56 -10.08
CA PRO A 233 33.18 -15.27 -9.98
C PRO A 233 33.32 -15.94 -8.61
N THR A 234 33.70 -17.22 -8.62
CA THR A 234 33.79 -18.10 -7.45
C THR A 234 34.71 -17.58 -6.34
N ASN A 235 35.59 -16.64 -6.67
CA ASN A 235 36.62 -16.11 -5.77
C ASN A 235 36.16 -14.88 -4.97
N LEU A 236 34.96 -14.32 -5.23
CA LEU A 236 34.36 -13.27 -4.42
C LEU A 236 33.60 -13.91 -3.24
N GLU A 237 34.36 -14.04 -2.15
CA GLU A 237 34.01 -14.23 -0.74
C GLU A 237 32.66 -14.88 -0.42
N GLU A 238 32.70 -16.16 -0.04
CA GLU A 238 31.58 -16.92 0.52
C GLU A 238 30.82 -16.16 1.63
N SER A 239 31.53 -15.36 2.43
CA SER A 239 30.95 -14.46 3.43
C SER A 239 29.95 -13.46 2.86
N ALA A 240 30.26 -12.82 1.73
CA ALA A 240 29.36 -11.87 1.07
C ALA A 240 28.09 -12.55 0.53
N ARG A 241 28.21 -13.82 0.10
CA ARG A 241 27.04 -14.62 -0.32
C ARG A 241 26.15 -14.97 0.86
N ILE A 242 26.74 -15.34 2.00
CA ILE A 242 26.00 -15.63 3.23
C ILE A 242 25.28 -14.38 3.75
N GLU A 243 25.95 -13.21 3.74
CA GLU A 243 25.33 -11.95 4.14
C GLU A 243 24.19 -11.55 3.21
N ALA A 244 24.40 -11.60 1.89
CA ALA A 244 23.36 -11.32 0.90
C ALA A 244 22.16 -12.27 1.04
N ALA A 245 22.40 -13.56 1.34
CA ALA A 245 21.34 -14.54 1.57
C ALA A 245 20.52 -14.29 2.85
N ASN A 246 21.12 -13.64 3.86
CA ASN A 246 20.49 -13.30 5.14
C ASN A 246 19.83 -11.91 5.17
N LEU A 247 20.11 -11.08 4.16
CA LEU A 247 19.60 -9.72 4.07
C LEU A 247 18.06 -9.67 4.07
N PRO A 248 17.32 -10.51 3.30
CA PRO A 248 15.86 -10.50 3.31
C PRO A 248 15.27 -10.81 4.70
N GLN A 249 15.85 -11.76 5.43
CA GLN A 249 15.41 -12.12 6.78
C GLN A 249 15.74 -11.01 7.77
N THR A 250 16.85 -10.31 7.60
CA THR A 250 17.23 -9.16 8.42
C THR A 250 16.22 -8.02 8.26
N VAL A 251 15.86 -7.68 7.01
CA VAL A 251 14.82 -6.67 6.73
C VAL A 251 13.45 -7.13 7.21
N ALA A 252 13.10 -8.42 7.09
CA ALA A 252 11.85 -8.93 7.64
C ALA A 252 11.77 -8.76 9.16
N ARG A 253 12.85 -9.04 9.90
CA ARG A 253 12.91 -8.81 11.35
C ARG A 253 12.81 -7.33 11.70
N GLU A 254 13.46 -6.48 10.92
CA GLU A 254 13.38 -5.02 11.09
C GLU A 254 11.94 -4.52 10.90
N LEU A 255 11.22 -5.01 9.88
CA LEU A 255 9.81 -4.70 9.70
C LEU A 255 8.98 -5.20 10.88
N VAL A 256 9.22 -6.41 11.37
CA VAL A 256 8.56 -6.91 12.58
C VAL A 256 8.78 -5.95 13.76
N ASP A 257 10.02 -5.51 13.95
CA ASP A 257 10.40 -4.62 15.04
C ASP A 257 9.80 -3.23 14.92
N VAL A 258 9.63 -2.68 13.70
CA VAL A 258 9.00 -1.37 13.53
C VAL A 258 7.56 -1.40 14.01
N TRP A 259 6.79 -2.44 13.69
CA TRP A 259 5.40 -2.57 14.15
C TRP A 259 5.32 -2.74 15.66
N ASN A 260 6.29 -3.42 16.28
CA ASN A 260 6.39 -3.50 17.74
C ASN A 260 6.68 -2.12 18.36
N LYS A 261 7.55 -1.32 17.75
CA LYS A 261 7.86 0.06 18.18
C LYS A 261 6.67 1.00 17.99
N LEU A 262 5.96 0.91 16.85
CA LEU A 262 4.73 1.64 16.60
C LEU A 262 3.71 1.36 17.71
N TRP A 263 3.57 0.08 18.05
CA TRP A 263 2.65 -0.39 19.07
C TRP A 263 3.01 0.10 20.48
N SER A 264 4.28 0.00 20.87
CA SER A 264 4.72 0.43 22.19
C SER A 264 4.70 1.95 22.34
N GLY A 265 4.87 2.69 21.25
CA GLY A 265 4.95 4.15 21.28
C GLY A 265 6.26 4.66 21.87
N ASP A 266 7.28 3.79 22.00
CA ASP A 266 8.56 4.09 22.66
C ASP A 266 9.45 5.04 21.85
N SER A 267 9.20 5.19 20.55
CA SER A 267 9.98 6.08 19.69
C SER A 267 9.19 7.31 19.26
N TYR A 268 9.86 8.43 19.03
CA TYR A 268 9.25 9.62 18.45
C TYR A 268 8.55 9.32 17.11
N LYS A 269 9.21 8.55 16.24
CA LYS A 269 8.64 8.10 14.96
C LYS A 269 7.38 7.25 15.15
N ALA A 270 7.30 6.45 16.22
CA ALA A 270 6.09 5.69 16.52
C ALA A 270 4.86 6.57 16.77
N ARG A 271 5.05 7.74 17.39
CA ARG A 271 3.96 8.71 17.57
C ARG A 271 3.54 9.34 16.25
N GLN A 272 4.51 9.65 15.38
CA GLN A 272 4.27 10.23 14.05
C GLN A 272 3.45 9.30 13.16
N TYR A 273 3.78 8.01 13.15
CA TYR A 273 3.11 7.00 12.30
C TYR A 273 1.95 6.27 13.01
N ARG A 274 1.40 6.85 14.09
CA ARG A 274 0.32 6.22 14.86
C ARG A 274 -0.93 5.96 14.02
N VAL A 275 -1.20 6.81 13.03
CA VAL A 275 -2.33 6.66 12.09
C VAL A 275 -2.34 5.29 11.41
N LEU A 276 -1.17 4.66 11.20
CA LEU A 276 -1.07 3.33 10.60
C LEU A 276 -1.80 2.28 11.43
N LEU A 277 -1.73 2.35 12.75
CA LEU A 277 -2.40 1.40 13.67
C LEU A 277 -3.92 1.52 13.65
N GLU A 278 -4.43 2.70 13.31
CA GLU A 278 -5.87 2.99 13.24
C GLU A 278 -6.44 2.61 11.87
N LYS A 279 -5.63 2.77 10.82
CA LYS A 279 -6.04 2.59 9.42
C LYS A 279 -5.77 1.21 8.85
N ILE A 280 -4.83 0.46 9.41
CA ILE A 280 -4.47 -0.87 8.94
C ILE A 280 -5.02 -1.90 9.93
N MET A 281 -5.87 -2.80 9.47
CA MET A 281 -6.46 -3.82 10.35
C MET A 281 -5.45 -4.91 10.69
N LYS A 282 -4.67 -5.37 9.70
CA LYS A 282 -3.74 -6.49 9.84
C LYS A 282 -2.49 -6.31 9.00
N VAL A 283 -1.35 -6.78 9.52
CA VAL A 283 -0.07 -6.80 8.79
C VAL A 283 0.48 -8.22 8.71
N ARG A 284 0.88 -8.63 7.52
CA ARG A 284 1.63 -9.86 7.22
C ARG A 284 3.00 -9.48 6.70
N ILE A 285 4.04 -10.08 7.25
CA ILE A 285 5.41 -9.93 6.78
C ILE A 285 5.85 -11.26 6.20
N CYS A 286 6.27 -11.24 4.94
CA CYS A 286 6.64 -12.42 4.18
C CYS A 286 8.05 -12.26 3.59
N VAL A 287 8.77 -13.37 3.40
CA VAL A 287 9.99 -13.41 2.60
C VAL A 287 9.72 -14.37 1.45
N ASP A 288 9.80 -13.88 0.22
CA ASP A 288 9.52 -14.65 -0.99
C ASP A 288 8.16 -15.40 -0.93
N GLY A 289 7.12 -14.70 -0.47
CA GLY A 289 5.77 -15.25 -0.30
C GLY A 289 5.59 -16.14 0.94
N VAL A 290 6.66 -16.54 1.64
CA VAL A 290 6.58 -17.32 2.88
C VAL A 290 6.32 -16.39 4.06
N MET A 291 5.21 -16.60 4.76
CA MET A 291 4.84 -15.80 5.93
C MET A 291 5.85 -16.01 7.07
N ILE A 292 6.45 -14.92 7.54
CA ILE A 292 7.33 -14.89 8.71
C ILE A 292 6.57 -14.51 9.97
N ARG A 293 5.72 -13.49 9.88
CA ARG A 293 4.92 -13.02 11.00
C ARG A 293 3.63 -12.38 10.53
N GLU A 294 2.61 -12.51 11.36
CA GLU A 294 1.31 -11.88 11.18
C GLU A 294 0.92 -11.19 12.49
N ARG A 295 0.29 -10.00 12.38
CA ARG A 295 -0.19 -9.25 13.53
C ARG A 295 -1.49 -8.52 13.20
N GLU A 296 -2.46 -8.60 14.11
CA GLU A 296 -3.67 -7.78 14.09
C GLU A 296 -3.35 -6.44 14.76
N LEU A 297 -3.64 -5.32 14.11
CA LEU A 297 -3.31 -3.98 14.64
C LEU A 297 -4.56 -3.30 15.20
N ARG A 298 -5.51 -2.95 14.33
CA ARG A 298 -6.72 -2.23 14.73
C ARG A 298 -7.56 -2.99 15.76
N LEU A 299 -7.68 -4.32 15.60
CA LEU A 299 -8.43 -5.16 16.54
C LEU A 299 -7.79 -5.17 17.93
N GLU A 300 -6.46 -5.26 18.02
CA GLU A 300 -5.74 -5.15 19.29
C GLU A 300 -5.94 -3.76 19.90
N LEU A 301 -5.97 -2.71 19.08
CA LEU A 301 -6.07 -1.32 19.54
C LEU A 301 -7.45 -1.03 20.11
N GLU A 302 -8.49 -1.51 19.44
CA GLU A 302 -9.88 -1.45 19.91
C GLU A 302 -10.06 -2.22 21.22
N ARG A 303 -9.47 -3.42 21.34
CA ARG A 303 -9.47 -4.20 22.60
C ARG A 303 -8.77 -3.44 23.73
N GLY A 304 -7.59 -2.88 23.48
CA GLY A 304 -6.83 -2.12 24.46
C GLY A 304 -7.56 -0.85 24.91
N GLN A 305 -8.22 -0.15 23.99
CA GLN A 305 -9.05 1.01 24.32
C GLN A 305 -10.29 0.61 25.12
N ALA A 306 -10.96 -0.48 24.76
CA ALA A 306 -12.12 -0.98 25.48
C ALA A 306 -11.75 -1.33 26.94
N GLU A 307 -10.61 -2.00 27.16
CA GLU A 307 -10.16 -2.34 28.50
C GLU A 307 -9.77 -1.10 29.31
N ARG A 308 -9.10 -0.10 28.69
CA ARG A 308 -8.83 1.19 29.37
C ARG A 308 -10.12 1.91 29.80
N ARG A 309 -11.14 1.91 28.95
CA ARG A 309 -12.46 2.48 29.30
C ARG A 309 -13.09 1.73 30.48
N ARG A 310 -12.99 0.40 30.50
CA ARG A 310 -13.47 -0.44 31.60
C ARG A 310 -12.75 -0.15 32.91
N ILE A 311 -11.42 0.01 32.89
CA ILE A 311 -10.63 0.35 34.08
C ILE A 311 -10.98 1.76 34.57
N ALA A 312 -11.07 2.75 33.66
CA ALA A 312 -11.45 4.11 34.03
C ALA A 312 -12.82 4.16 34.73
N MET A 313 -13.82 3.40 34.22
CA MET A 313 -15.13 3.26 34.88
C MET A 313 -15.04 2.62 36.27
N ARG A 314 -14.07 1.75 36.53
CA ARG A 314 -13.87 1.12 37.85
C ARG A 314 -13.13 2.01 38.85
N VAL A 315 -12.16 2.79 38.37
CA VAL A 315 -11.26 3.58 39.24
C VAL A 315 -11.84 4.97 39.55
N GLY A 316 -12.91 5.40 38.86
CA GLY A 316 -13.62 6.64 39.18
C GLY A 316 -12.78 7.88 38.93
N TRP A 317 -12.41 8.10 37.67
CA TRP A 317 -11.78 9.34 37.19
C TRP A 317 -12.81 10.26 36.55
#